data_AF-A0A9E0XTM6-F1
#
_entry.id   AF-A0A9E0XTM6-F1
#
_cell.length_a   1.000
_cell.length_b   1.000
_cell.length_c   1.000
_cell.angle_alpha   90.00
_cell.angle_beta   90.00
_cell.angle_gamma   90.00
#
_symmetry.space_group_name_H-M   'P 1'
#
loop_
_entity.id
_entity.type
_entity.pdbx_description
1 polymer ?
#
loop_
_entity_poly.entity_id
_entity_poly.type
_entity_poly.pdbx_seq_one_letter_code
_entity_poly.pdbx_strand_id
1 'polypeptide(L)' 'MASKSTVPKTDATSSALPRHVAIIMDGNGRWAKAKGLPRLMGHERGAEVVRKIFKFAAQKGIEFLTLYAF' A
#
# COMPACT_ATOMS: atom_id res chain seq x y z
N MET A 1 7.39 10.21 50.43
CA MET A 1 8.00 10.49 49.11
C MET A 1 8.22 9.17 48.40
N ALA A 2 7.50 8.92 47.31
CA ALA A 2 7.88 7.95 46.28
C ALA A 2 7.18 8.38 44.99
N SER A 3 7.95 8.99 44.10
CA SER A 3 7.51 9.51 42.81
C SER A 3 6.95 8.38 41.96
N LYS A 4 5.65 8.43 41.65
CA LYS A 4 5.07 7.57 40.61
C LYS A 4 5.58 8.07 39.27
N SER A 5 6.50 7.30 38.69
CA SER A 5 7.03 7.50 37.34
C SER A 5 5.88 7.62 36.34
N THR A 6 5.68 8.83 35.82
CA THR A 6 4.74 9.15 34.73
C THR A 6 5.38 8.81 33.39
N VAL A 7 5.66 7.53 33.15
CA VAL A 7 5.92 7.09 31.77
C VAL A 7 4.55 7.06 31.09
N PRO A 8 4.32 7.84 30.02
CA PRO A 8 3.11 7.68 29.25
C PRO A 8 3.14 6.26 28.68
N LYS A 9 2.19 5.43 29.10
CA LYS A 9 1.87 4.20 28.38
C LYS A 9 1.46 4.64 26.99
N THR A 10 2.27 4.33 25.99
CA THR A 10 1.85 4.39 24.60
C THR A 10 0.75 3.34 24.47
N ASP A 11 -0.50 3.77 24.65
CA ASP A 11 -1.65 2.95 24.33
C ASP A 11 -1.52 2.63 22.84
N ALA A 12 -1.13 1.39 22.53
CA ALA A 12 -1.32 0.80 21.22
C ALA A 12 -2.82 0.63 21.01
N THR A 13 -3.52 1.75 20.85
CA THR A 13 -4.92 1.83 20.46
C THR A 13 -5.06 1.02 19.19
N SER A 14 -5.90 -0.01 19.22
CA SER A 14 -6.51 -0.69 18.07
C SER A 14 -6.25 0.07 16.77
N SER A 15 -5.29 -0.38 15.94
CA SER A 15 -4.89 0.40 14.77
C SER A 15 -6.06 0.42 13.78
N ALA A 16 -6.88 1.45 13.87
CA ALA A 16 -7.98 1.66 12.95
C ALA A 16 -7.42 1.65 11.52
N LEU A 17 -8.10 0.97 10.62
CA LEU A 17 -7.70 0.95 9.21
C LEU A 17 -7.65 2.39 8.68
N PRO A 18 -6.63 2.76 7.89
CA PRO A 18 -6.54 4.08 7.32
C PRO A 18 -7.71 4.30 6.36
N ARG A 19 -8.33 5.48 6.46
CA ARG A 19 -9.40 5.88 5.54
C ARG A 19 -8.88 6.13 4.13
N HIS A 20 -7.63 6.57 3.99
CA HIS A 20 -7.00 6.89 2.70
C HIS A 20 -5.61 6.28 2.61
N VAL A 21 -5.36 5.56 1.52
CA VAL A 21 -4.05 5.03 1.14
C VAL A 21 -3.62 5.61 -0.21
N ALA A 22 -2.39 6.08 -0.30
CA ALA A 22 -1.77 6.48 -1.57
C ALA A 22 -0.61 5.54 -1.91
N ILE A 23 -0.51 5.11 -3.16
CA ILE A 23 0.53 4.19 -3.65
C ILE A 23 1.19 4.79 -4.88
N ILE A 24 2.52 4.88 -4.84
CA ILE A 24 3.35 5.14 -6.01
C ILE A 24 3.68 3.79 -6.63
N MET A 25 3.18 3.54 -7.83
CA MET A 25 3.41 2.30 -8.56
C MET A 25 4.64 2.46 -9.45
N ASP A 26 5.73 1.81 -9.07
CA ASP A 26 6.98 1.77 -9.82
C ASP A 26 7.42 0.31 -10.02
N GLY A 27 8.30 0.08 -10.98
CA GLY A 27 8.99 -1.19 -11.19
C GLY A 27 8.42 -2.05 -12.32
N ASN A 28 7.31 -1.67 -12.96
CA ASN A 28 6.73 -2.43 -14.07
C ASN A 28 7.72 -2.66 -15.23
N GLY A 29 8.43 -1.61 -15.64
CA GLY A 29 9.46 -1.71 -16.68
C GLY A 29 10.67 -2.54 -16.25
N ARG A 30 11.12 -2.40 -15.00
CA ARG A 30 12.23 -3.20 -14.45
C ARG A 30 11.85 -4.68 -14.35
N TRP A 31 10.61 -4.98 -13.98
CA TRP A 31 10.06 -6.33 -13.93
C TRP A 31 10.03 -6.98 -15.32
N ALA A 32 9.57 -6.27 -16.35
CA ALA A 32 9.58 -6.78 -17.72
C ALA A 32 11.02 -7.04 -18.20
N LYS A 33 11.93 -6.08 -17.97
CA LYS A 33 13.35 -6.20 -18.33
C LYS A 33 14.02 -7.41 -17.67
N ALA A 34 13.80 -7.63 -16.37
CA ALA A 34 14.36 -8.76 -15.65
C ALA A 34 13.89 -10.13 -16.18
N LYS A 35 12.79 -10.16 -16.94
CA LYS A 35 12.22 -11.35 -17.57
C LYS A 35 12.49 -11.44 -19.07
N GLY A 36 13.25 -10.51 -19.65
CA GLY A 36 13.46 -10.44 -21.10
C GLY A 36 12.19 -10.12 -21.90
N LEU A 37 11.19 -9.51 -21.27
CA LEU A 37 9.89 -9.21 -21.88
C LEU A 37 9.81 -7.75 -22.38
N PRO A 38 8.97 -7.46 -23.39
CA PRO A 38 8.64 -6.09 -23.78
C PRO A 38 8.07 -5.28 -22.62
N ARG A 39 8.35 -3.96 -22.58
CA ARG A 39 7.86 -3.06 -21.53
C ARG A 39 6.34 -3.08 -21.38
N LEU A 40 5.61 -3.25 -22.49
CA LEU A 40 4.15 -3.38 -22.51
C LEU A 40 3.64 -4.49 -21.58
N MET A 41 4.31 -5.65 -21.54
CA MET A 41 3.95 -6.76 -20.63
C MET A 41 4.09 -6.36 -19.15
N GLY A 42 5.03 -5.46 -18.84
CA GLY A 42 5.16 -4.88 -17.50
C GLY A 42 3.97 -3.99 -17.15
N HIS A 43 3.47 -3.19 -18.09
CA HIS A 43 2.27 -2.36 -17.89
C HIS A 43 1.01 -3.22 -17.72
N GLU A 44 0.83 -4.25 -18.54
CA GLU A 44 -0.28 -5.21 -18.41
C GLU A 44 -0.25 -5.89 -17.04
N ARG A 45 0.93 -6.35 -16.61
CA ARG A 45 1.11 -6.91 -15.27
C ARG A 45 0.79 -5.90 -14.16
N GLY A 46 1.21 -4.66 -14.33
CA GLY A 46 0.87 -3.57 -13.42
C GLY A 46 -0.65 -3.39 -13.28
N ALA A 47 -1.39 -3.41 -14.39
CA ALA A 47 -2.85 -3.31 -14.39
C ALA A 47 -3.53 -4.49 -13.67
N GLU A 48 -3.00 -5.71 -13.79
CA GLU A 48 -3.48 -6.85 -13.01
C GLU A 48 -3.27 -6.67 -11.49
N VAL A 49 -2.12 -6.12 -11.09
CA VAL A 49 -1.82 -5.85 -9.68
C VAL A 49 -2.75 -4.78 -9.13
N VAL A 50 -2.99 -3.71 -9.88
CA VAL A 50 -3.97 -2.66 -9.54
C VAL A 50 -5.33 -3.26 -9.23
N ARG A 51 -5.84 -4.15 -10.09
CA ARG A 51 -7.13 -4.82 -9.85
C ARG A 51 -7.15 -5.61 -8.54
N LYS A 52 -6.04 -6.24 -8.14
CA LYS A 52 -5.94 -6.94 -6.86
C LYS A 52 -5.93 -5.98 -5.67
N ILE A 53 -5.19 -4.88 -5.77
CA ILE A 53 -5.14 -3.84 -4.74
C ILE A 53 -6.53 -3.24 -4.52
N PHE A 54 -7.25 -2.88 -5.59
CA PHE A 54 -8.61 -2.35 -5.50
C PHE A 54 -9.56 -3.31 -4.80
N LYS A 55 -9.56 -4.59 -5.19
CA LYS A 55 -10.39 -5.61 -4.55
C LYS A 55 -10.08 -5.75 -3.06
N PHE A 56 -8.79 -5.74 -2.72
CA PHE A 56 -8.35 -5.80 -1.33
C PHE A 56 -8.78 -4.57 -0.53
N ALA A 57 -8.58 -3.37 -1.07
CA ALA A 57 -8.96 -2.12 -0.42
C ALA A 57 -10.47 -2.06 -0.16
N ALA A 58 -11.29 -2.44 -1.15
CA ALA A 58 -12.73 -2.53 -1.00
C ALA A 58 -13.16 -3.55 0.07
N GLN A 59 -12.55 -4.75 0.08
CA GLN A 59 -12.83 -5.77 1.09
C GLN A 59 -12.43 -5.35 2.51
N LYS A 60 -11.41 -4.51 2.65
CA LYS A 60 -10.95 -3.98 3.94
C LYS A 60 -11.69 -2.71 4.37
N GLY A 61 -12.54 -2.13 3.52
CA GLY A 61 -13.24 -0.89 3.84
C GLY A 61 -12.33 0.36 3.85
N ILE A 62 -11.25 0.35 3.06
CA ILE A 62 -10.47 1.56 2.81
C ILE A 62 -11.30 2.46 1.88
N GLU A 63 -11.64 3.66 2.36
CA GLU A 63 -12.55 4.58 1.66
C GLU A 63 -11.90 5.22 0.41
N PHE A 64 -10.61 5.55 0.50
CA PHE A 64 -9.89 6.26 -0.55
C PHE A 64 -8.59 5.52 -0.93
N LEU A 65 -8.40 5.31 -2.22
CA LEU A 65 -7.17 4.77 -2.80
C LEU A 65 -6.68 5.69 -3.92
N THR A 66 -5.50 6.27 -3.74
CA THR A 66 -4.83 7.08 -4.78
C THR A 66 -3.66 6.30 -5.36
N LEU A 67 -3.60 6.18 -6.67
CA LEU A 67 -2.51 5.50 -7.37
C LEU A 67 -1.80 6.48 -8.30
N TYR A 68 -0.47 6.52 -8.22
CA TYR A 68 0.37 7.23 -9.19
C TYR A 68 1.15 6.19 -10.01
N ALA A 69 1.02 6.21 -11.34
CA ALA A 69 1.60 5.21 -12.24
C ALA A 69 2.29 5.87 -13.44
N PHE A 70 3.47 5.37 -13.82
CA PHE A 70 4.24 5.78 -15.01
C PHE A 70 4.97 4.60 -15.66
#